data_AF-A0A7C8N819-F1
#
_entry.id   AF-A0A7C8N819-F1
#
_cell.length_a   1.000
_cell.length_b   1.000
_cell.length_c   1.000
_cell.angle_alpha   90.00
_cell.angle_beta   90.00
_cell.angle_gamma   90.00
#
_symmetry.space_group_name_H-M   'P 1'
#
loop_
_entity.id
_entity.type
_entity.pdbx_description
1 polymer ?
#
loop_
_entity_poly.entity_id
_entity_poly.type
_entity_poly.pdbx_seq_one_letter_code
_entity_poly.pdbx_strand_id
1 'polypeptide(L)'
;MDTNEDFTAEADEDLEDEEGGRFFGGGITQREKEILDFMEDEEDQGPEKIDLPYLRKLALNFEKKISKNAEMRAKFEDDPSKFMESEAELDVEVKNLAILAEHPELYEEFANMGCLGSLVGLLSHENTDIAIAVVQIIGELTDDEVEADPEQWNVLVNTMIDAQLLDMLTQNLERLKEKDNDEDRNGIYHTLSVFENLASNQAVSERVVKETKVLGWLLERIKVKESPVSQNKQYAAEILSILVQSSAQNRKRLIEIDGVDVLLQLLSPYRKRDPTKGAEEEELFENMFDTLICLVDEKEGKEKLVEAEGVELCLIMIREGKMSKGRALRLVDHACSGLYGGVVCEQLVEAQGLKTLFGSFMKKQDAQVTEHLLGIFASLLRNLPADSAPRIRTLAKFVEKDYEKLVKIMSLRDDYSRRVSGADREIAAERQQATEEEIEEREDEWDLRRLDAGLFCFQILDQVVSWLVAEDDGARKRATELLEKSNKSLEDVKATLVEQLDGLDESTEEGKGTKEMLTALVSCL
;
A
#
# COMPACT_ATOMS: atom_id res chain seq x y z
N MET A 1 76.99 -34.81 -3.64
CA MET A 1 76.08 -33.83 -4.29
C MET A 1 75.56 -34.50 -5.54
N ASP A 2 75.04 -35.72 -5.44
CA ASP A 2 73.73 -36.16 -4.87
C ASP A 2 72.65 -35.90 -5.92
N THR A 3 72.57 -36.74 -6.96
CA THR A 3 71.81 -38.02 -7.08
C THR A 3 70.29 -37.84 -7.21
N ASN A 4 69.85 -37.76 -8.47
CA ASN A 4 68.58 -38.30 -8.95
C ASN A 4 68.55 -39.82 -8.71
N GLU A 5 67.39 -40.40 -8.37
CA GLU A 5 66.71 -41.40 -9.20
C GLU A 5 65.39 -41.88 -8.56
N ASP A 6 64.63 -42.58 -9.41
CA ASP A 6 63.19 -42.77 -9.46
C ASP A 6 62.61 -43.82 -8.49
N PHE A 7 61.27 -43.84 -8.47
CA PHE A 7 60.34 -44.69 -7.71
C PHE A 7 60.26 -46.18 -8.13
N THR A 8 59.49 -46.94 -7.32
CA THR A 8 58.79 -48.26 -7.58
C THR A 8 59.58 -49.54 -7.21
N ALA A 9 59.04 -50.64 -6.65
CA ALA A 9 57.68 -51.12 -6.29
C ALA A 9 57.79 -52.31 -5.28
N GLU A 10 56.63 -52.88 -4.91
CA GLU A 10 56.35 -54.19 -4.26
C GLU A 10 56.18 -54.17 -2.74
N ALA A 11 55.35 -54.99 -2.10
CA ALA A 11 54.02 -55.58 -2.31
C ALA A 11 53.70 -56.29 -0.97
N ASP A 12 52.43 -56.28 -0.57
CA ASP A 12 51.70 -57.15 0.37
C ASP A 12 52.40 -57.82 1.56
N GLU A 13 51.83 -57.62 2.77
CA GLU A 13 51.58 -58.72 3.71
C GLU A 13 50.37 -58.38 4.62
N ASP A 14 49.39 -59.29 4.58
CA ASP A 14 48.13 -59.34 5.31
C ASP A 14 48.30 -59.31 6.84
N LEU A 15 47.43 -58.59 7.56
CA LEU A 15 46.96 -59.02 8.89
C LEU A 15 45.49 -58.64 9.10
N GLU A 16 44.72 -59.71 9.26
CA GLU A 16 43.30 -59.94 9.54
C GLU A 16 42.60 -59.02 10.55
N ASP A 17 41.29 -58.85 10.30
CA ASP A 17 40.24 -58.36 11.18
C ASP A 17 40.17 -59.10 12.53
N GLU A 18 39.83 -58.40 13.63
CA GLU A 18 38.72 -58.76 14.52
C GLU A 18 38.48 -57.73 15.66
N GLU A 19 37.27 -57.16 15.64
CA GLU A 19 36.33 -57.05 16.78
C GLU A 19 36.58 -56.06 17.95
N GLY A 20 35.63 -55.12 18.14
CA GLY A 20 35.49 -54.44 19.43
C GLY A 20 34.71 -53.11 19.45
N GLY A 21 33.45 -53.11 19.02
CA GLY A 21 32.59 -51.93 18.97
C GLY A 21 32.45 -51.11 20.26
N ARG A 22 32.32 -49.78 20.09
CA ARG A 22 31.59 -48.89 21.00
C ARG A 22 30.68 -48.00 20.17
N PHE A 23 29.53 -48.57 19.87
CA PHE A 23 28.31 -47.93 19.43
C PHE A 23 27.85 -46.91 20.49
N PHE A 24 27.88 -45.62 20.17
CA PHE A 24 27.02 -44.63 20.82
C PHE A 24 25.98 -44.20 19.78
N GLY A 25 24.80 -44.78 19.90
CA GLY A 25 23.60 -44.36 19.19
C GLY A 25 22.86 -43.26 19.94
N GLY A 26 22.28 -42.34 19.17
CA GLY A 26 21.32 -41.32 19.59
C GLY A 26 21.43 -40.11 18.65
N GLY A 27 20.42 -39.70 17.89
CA GLY A 27 19.08 -40.26 17.69
C GLY A 27 18.63 -39.96 16.27
N ILE A 28 18.19 -41.00 15.58
CA ILE A 28 17.46 -40.88 14.33
C ILE A 28 16.00 -41.18 14.68
N THR A 29 15.07 -40.27 14.41
CA THR A 29 13.65 -40.52 14.66
C THR A 29 13.17 -41.69 13.80
N GLN A 30 12.12 -42.40 14.22
CA GLN A 30 11.63 -43.55 13.45
C GLN A 30 11.20 -43.17 12.02
N ARG A 31 10.83 -41.90 11.82
CA ARG A 31 10.52 -41.26 10.54
C ARG A 31 11.75 -41.07 9.65
N GLU A 32 12.89 -40.66 10.21
CA GLU A 32 14.14 -40.51 9.47
C GLU A 32 14.72 -41.85 8.99
N LYS A 33 14.46 -42.94 9.72
CA LYS A 33 14.82 -44.31 9.29
C LYS A 33 14.00 -44.79 8.10
N GLU A 34 12.69 -44.54 8.10
CA GLU A 34 11.81 -44.88 6.97
C GLU A 34 12.14 -44.06 5.71
N ILE A 35 12.70 -42.85 5.88
CA ILE A 35 13.17 -42.01 4.77
C ILE A 35 14.51 -42.52 4.22
N LEU A 36 15.43 -42.98 5.08
CA LEU A 36 16.75 -43.51 4.70
C LEU A 36 16.66 -44.80 3.87
N ASP A 37 15.81 -45.75 4.27
CA ASP A 37 15.67 -47.06 3.60
C ASP A 37 15.10 -46.93 2.16
N PHE A 38 14.52 -45.78 1.80
CA PHE A 38 13.98 -45.53 0.46
C PHE A 38 14.96 -44.75 -0.46
N MET A 39 15.99 -44.12 0.11
CA MET A 39 16.97 -43.29 -0.62
C MET A 39 18.15 -44.10 -1.19
N GLU A 40 18.40 -45.32 -0.69
CA GLU A 40 19.50 -46.17 -1.17
C GLU A 40 19.22 -46.83 -2.54
N ASP A 41 18.01 -46.70 -3.10
CA ASP A 41 17.58 -47.40 -4.32
C ASP A 41 17.64 -46.56 -5.64
N GLU A 42 18.08 -45.29 -5.62
CA GLU A 42 18.05 -44.43 -6.82
C GLU A 42 19.40 -43.75 -7.16
N GLU A 43 20.40 -44.53 -7.57
CA GLU A 43 21.57 -44.01 -8.32
C GLU A 43 21.40 -44.29 -9.82
N ASP A 44 20.87 -43.31 -10.57
CA ASP A 44 21.07 -43.02 -12.01
C ASP A 44 19.78 -42.46 -12.65
N GLN A 45 19.63 -41.14 -12.80
CA GLN A 45 18.49 -40.56 -13.55
C GLN A 45 18.72 -39.10 -14.00
N GLY A 46 19.06 -38.89 -15.27
CA GLY A 46 18.67 -37.71 -16.09
C GLY A 46 18.96 -36.30 -15.55
N PRO A 47 18.41 -35.24 -16.19
CA PRO A 47 18.29 -33.94 -15.53
C PRO A 47 17.43 -34.09 -14.27
N GLU A 48 17.90 -33.55 -13.15
CA GLU A 48 17.26 -33.67 -11.84
C GLU A 48 15.84 -33.11 -11.92
N LYS A 49 14.84 -33.95 -11.69
CA LYS A 49 13.44 -33.56 -11.71
C LYS A 49 13.06 -33.08 -10.31
N ILE A 50 12.53 -31.87 -10.23
CA ILE A 50 12.11 -31.28 -8.96
C ILE A 50 10.70 -31.80 -8.65
N ASP A 51 10.65 -32.97 -8.03
CA ASP A 51 9.42 -33.62 -7.60
C ASP A 51 9.49 -34.08 -6.13
N LEU A 52 8.49 -34.82 -5.65
CA LEU A 52 8.36 -35.18 -4.24
C LEU A 52 9.60 -35.90 -3.64
N PRO A 53 10.24 -36.87 -4.32
CA PRO A 53 11.54 -37.41 -3.90
C PRO A 53 12.63 -36.35 -3.73
N TYR A 54 12.78 -35.44 -4.71
CA TYR A 54 13.73 -34.34 -4.62
C TYR A 54 13.44 -33.44 -3.41
N LEU A 55 12.17 -33.05 -3.22
CA LEU A 55 11.75 -32.25 -2.07
C LEU A 55 12.09 -32.92 -0.74
N ARG A 56 11.86 -34.24 -0.61
CA ARG A 56 12.20 -34.98 0.61
C ARG A 56 13.70 -34.97 0.90
N LYS A 57 14.53 -35.10 -0.14
CA LYS A 57 15.99 -35.04 -0.02
C LYS A 57 16.44 -33.63 0.38
N LEU A 58 15.89 -32.59 -0.26
CA LEU A 58 16.14 -31.18 0.06
C LEU A 58 15.78 -30.88 1.51
N ALA A 59 14.55 -31.22 1.93
CA ALA A 59 14.06 -31.08 3.30
C ALA A 59 14.96 -31.80 4.33
N LEU A 60 15.35 -33.05 4.05
CA LEU A 60 16.21 -33.82 4.95
C LEU A 60 17.60 -33.20 5.09
N ASN A 61 18.17 -32.70 3.98
CA ASN A 61 19.48 -32.05 4.01
C ASN A 61 19.41 -30.74 4.81
N PHE A 62 18.39 -29.93 4.59
CA PHE A 62 18.11 -28.73 5.37
C PHE A 62 18.07 -28.99 6.87
N GLU A 63 17.24 -29.93 7.33
CA GLU A 63 17.13 -30.28 8.75
C GLU A 63 18.44 -30.84 9.35
N LYS A 64 19.19 -31.63 8.57
CA LYS A 64 20.51 -32.12 8.98
C LYS A 64 21.51 -30.97 9.17
N LYS A 65 21.51 -29.96 8.29
CA LYS A 65 22.40 -28.79 8.40
C LYS A 65 22.04 -27.92 9.60
N ILE A 66 20.75 -27.71 9.87
CA ILE A 66 20.29 -27.01 11.08
C ILE A 66 20.80 -27.73 12.33
N SER A 67 20.57 -29.05 12.41
CA SER A 67 20.96 -29.87 13.56
C SER A 67 22.48 -29.87 13.77
N LYS A 68 23.26 -30.04 12.69
CA LYS A 68 24.73 -30.01 12.73
C LYS A 68 25.24 -28.65 13.20
N ASN A 69 24.67 -27.56 12.68
CA ASN A 69 25.05 -26.21 13.10
C ASN A 69 24.77 -25.99 14.59
N ALA A 70 23.56 -26.30 15.05
CA ALA A 70 23.17 -26.16 16.45
C ALA A 70 24.07 -26.99 17.38
N GLU A 71 24.42 -28.22 16.99
CA GLU A 71 25.34 -29.08 17.75
C GLU A 71 26.75 -28.47 17.82
N MET A 72 27.28 -27.95 16.71
CA MET A 72 28.61 -27.33 16.66
C MET A 72 28.67 -26.04 17.48
N ARG A 73 27.62 -25.21 17.44
CA ARG A 73 27.49 -24.02 18.29
C ARG A 73 27.43 -24.38 19.78
N ALA A 74 26.66 -25.41 20.14
CA ALA A 74 26.58 -25.88 21.53
C ALA A 74 27.91 -26.49 22.04
N LYS A 75 28.67 -27.17 21.16
CA LYS A 75 29.98 -27.75 21.51
C LYS A 75 31.10 -26.72 21.62
N PHE A 76 31.04 -25.66 20.83
CA PHE A 76 32.12 -24.67 20.67
C PHE A 76 31.63 -23.24 20.88
N GLU A 77 30.79 -23.00 21.88
CA GLU A 77 30.14 -21.71 22.17
C GLU A 77 31.13 -20.52 22.19
N ASP A 78 32.30 -20.69 22.80
CA ASP A 78 33.33 -19.64 22.92
C ASP A 78 34.31 -19.57 21.72
N ASP A 79 34.15 -20.39 20.69
CA ASP A 79 35.11 -20.51 19.57
C ASP A 79 34.41 -20.51 18.20
N PRO A 80 34.02 -19.31 17.68
CA PRO A 80 33.32 -19.18 16.41
C PRO A 80 34.03 -19.80 15.20
N SER A 81 35.36 -19.90 15.25
CA SER A 81 36.15 -20.49 14.18
C SER A 81 35.80 -21.96 13.90
N LYS A 82 35.25 -22.67 14.90
CA LYS A 82 34.94 -24.11 14.80
C LYS A 82 33.56 -24.42 14.26
N PHE A 83 32.61 -23.49 14.32
CA PHE A 83 31.27 -23.69 13.76
C PHE A 83 31.00 -22.85 12.50
N MET A 84 31.94 -21.99 12.09
CA MET A 84 31.84 -21.17 10.88
C MET A 84 31.59 -22.00 9.60
N GLU A 85 32.26 -23.15 9.46
CA GLU A 85 32.02 -24.04 8.30
C GLU A 85 30.60 -24.60 8.31
N SER A 86 30.07 -24.98 9.48
CA SER A 86 28.67 -25.43 9.60
C SER A 86 27.66 -24.30 9.40
N GLU A 87 28.02 -23.03 9.63
CA GLU A 87 27.17 -21.88 9.28
C GLU A 87 27.13 -21.66 7.78
N ALA A 88 28.29 -21.71 7.10
CA ALA A 88 28.35 -21.58 5.65
C ALA A 88 27.59 -22.71 4.94
N GLU A 89 27.72 -23.95 5.43
CA GLU A 89 26.93 -25.07 4.91
C GLU A 89 25.42 -24.89 5.12
N LEU A 90 25.00 -24.29 6.25
CA LEU A 90 23.59 -24.02 6.53
C LEU A 90 23.06 -22.89 5.63
N ASP A 91 23.81 -21.80 5.45
CA ASP A 91 23.46 -20.70 4.55
C ASP A 91 23.23 -21.18 3.10
N VAL A 92 24.11 -22.04 2.59
CA VAL A 92 23.95 -22.65 1.27
C VAL A 92 22.65 -23.46 1.19
N GLU A 93 22.34 -24.25 2.22
CA GLU A 93 21.16 -25.09 2.22
C GLU A 93 19.85 -24.29 2.37
N VAL A 94 19.88 -23.18 3.12
CA VAL A 94 18.77 -22.20 3.14
C VAL A 94 18.53 -21.66 1.72
N LYS A 95 19.60 -21.24 1.03
CA LYS A 95 19.50 -20.71 -0.34
C LYS A 95 19.02 -21.72 -1.36
N ASN A 96 19.31 -23.00 -1.17
CA ASN A 96 18.82 -24.07 -2.05
C ASN A 96 17.29 -24.18 -2.02
N LEU A 97 16.59 -23.66 -0.99
CA LEU A 97 15.14 -23.66 -0.94
C LEU A 97 14.50 -22.68 -1.94
N ALA A 98 15.25 -21.73 -2.50
CA ALA A 98 14.77 -20.79 -3.51
C ALA A 98 14.13 -21.49 -4.72
N ILE A 99 14.61 -22.69 -5.06
CA ILE A 99 14.08 -23.50 -6.17
C ILE A 99 12.58 -23.80 -6.02
N LEU A 100 12.04 -23.79 -4.79
CA LEU A 100 10.62 -24.02 -4.56
C LEU A 100 9.74 -22.88 -5.07
N ALA A 101 10.28 -21.68 -5.29
CA ALA A 101 9.56 -20.59 -5.96
C ALA A 101 9.16 -20.96 -7.40
N GLU A 102 9.94 -21.82 -8.07
CA GLU A 102 9.62 -22.34 -9.41
C GLU A 102 8.67 -23.55 -9.38
N HIS A 103 8.38 -24.08 -8.18
CA HIS A 103 7.58 -25.29 -7.98
C HIS A 103 6.52 -25.16 -6.86
N PRO A 104 5.55 -24.22 -6.97
CA PRO A 104 4.51 -24.02 -5.95
C PRO A 104 3.64 -25.25 -5.65
N GLU A 105 3.54 -26.19 -6.60
CA GLU A 105 2.86 -27.47 -6.41
C GLU A 105 3.44 -28.32 -5.28
N LEU A 106 4.66 -28.00 -4.83
CA LEU A 106 5.35 -28.67 -3.73
C LEU A 106 5.14 -28.01 -2.36
N TYR A 107 4.48 -26.84 -2.29
CA TYR A 107 4.33 -26.08 -1.03
C TYR A 107 3.55 -26.83 0.05
N GLU A 108 2.48 -27.54 -0.32
CA GLU A 108 1.69 -28.31 0.65
C GLU A 108 2.52 -29.42 1.28
N GLU A 109 3.28 -30.15 0.48
CA GLU A 109 4.15 -31.22 0.96
C GLU A 109 5.30 -30.67 1.79
N PHE A 110 5.90 -29.54 1.40
CA PHE A 110 6.94 -28.87 2.17
C PHE A 110 6.44 -28.40 3.54
N ALA A 111 5.21 -27.86 3.59
CA ALA A 111 4.54 -27.50 4.84
C ALA A 111 4.30 -28.73 5.73
N ASN A 112 3.81 -29.84 5.17
CA ASN A 112 3.55 -31.09 5.88
C ASN A 112 4.82 -31.78 6.43
N MET A 113 5.99 -31.49 5.86
CA MET A 113 7.28 -31.96 6.36
C MET A 113 7.75 -31.20 7.62
N GLY A 114 7.15 -30.04 7.93
CA GLY A 114 7.48 -29.21 9.09
C GLY A 114 8.67 -28.27 8.88
N CYS A 115 9.29 -28.29 7.70
CA CYS A 115 10.49 -27.51 7.39
C CYS A 115 10.23 -25.99 7.41
N LEU A 116 9.01 -25.54 7.13
CA LEU A 116 8.62 -24.13 7.27
C LEU A 116 8.76 -23.64 8.72
N GLY A 117 8.44 -24.49 9.71
CA GLY A 117 8.64 -24.14 11.11
C GLY A 117 10.12 -23.98 11.46
N SER A 118 10.96 -24.90 10.97
CA SER A 118 12.42 -24.81 11.12
C SER A 118 13.00 -23.58 10.43
N LEU A 119 12.53 -23.26 9.22
CA LEU A 119 12.92 -22.07 8.47
C LEU A 119 12.58 -20.80 9.24
N VAL A 120 11.33 -20.66 9.73
CA VAL A 120 10.93 -19.51 10.57
C VAL A 120 11.76 -19.44 11.86
N GLY A 121 12.08 -20.57 12.48
CA GLY A 121 12.92 -20.62 13.68
C GLY A 121 14.31 -20.03 13.48
N LEU A 122 14.89 -20.17 12.27
CA LEU A 122 16.21 -19.61 11.93
C LEU A 122 16.22 -18.07 11.86
N LEU A 123 15.07 -17.39 11.80
CA LEU A 123 15.02 -15.93 11.92
C LEU A 123 15.56 -15.42 13.27
N SER A 124 15.53 -16.25 14.31
CA SER A 124 16.07 -15.95 15.63
C SER A 124 17.56 -16.28 15.78
N HIS A 125 18.20 -16.81 14.73
CA HIS A 125 19.59 -17.27 14.76
C HIS A 125 20.57 -16.16 15.19
N GLU A 126 21.58 -16.49 15.98
CA GLU A 126 22.52 -15.51 16.57
C GLU A 126 23.40 -14.82 15.51
N ASN A 127 23.77 -15.54 14.45
CA ASN A 127 24.36 -14.95 13.26
C ASN A 127 23.25 -14.34 12.39
N THR A 128 23.26 -13.02 12.22
CA THR A 128 22.26 -12.28 11.44
C THR A 128 22.31 -12.62 9.96
N ASP A 129 23.44 -13.04 9.41
CA ASP A 129 23.56 -13.42 7.99
C ASP A 129 22.64 -14.59 7.64
N ILE A 130 22.54 -15.59 8.53
CA ILE A 130 21.63 -16.73 8.35
C ILE A 130 20.17 -16.25 8.41
N ALA A 131 19.83 -15.37 9.35
CA ALA A 131 18.47 -14.82 9.43
C ALA A 131 18.12 -13.98 8.19
N ILE A 132 19.08 -13.23 7.64
CA ILE A 132 18.89 -12.44 6.42
C ILE A 132 18.66 -13.37 5.22
N ALA A 133 19.45 -14.45 5.08
CA ALA A 133 19.25 -15.46 4.04
C ALA A 133 17.85 -16.08 4.14
N VAL A 134 17.38 -16.38 5.35
CA VAL A 134 16.03 -16.90 5.59
C VAL A 134 14.96 -15.90 5.17
N VAL A 135 15.08 -14.62 5.55
CA VAL A 135 14.14 -13.57 5.12
C VAL A 135 14.10 -13.46 3.60
N GLN A 136 15.27 -13.48 2.95
CA GLN A 136 15.36 -13.43 1.49
C GLN A 136 14.58 -14.59 0.85
N ILE A 137 14.78 -15.81 1.34
CA ILE A 137 14.09 -17.00 0.81
C ILE A 137 12.58 -16.93 1.07
N ILE A 138 12.15 -16.45 2.23
CA ILE A 138 10.71 -16.23 2.49
C ILE A 138 10.15 -15.20 1.51
N GLY A 139 10.91 -14.14 1.20
CA GLY A 139 10.56 -13.15 0.18
C GLY A 139 10.35 -13.82 -1.18
N GLU A 140 11.34 -14.56 -1.66
CA GLU A 140 11.30 -15.26 -2.95
C GLU A 140 10.15 -16.28 -3.05
N LEU A 141 9.83 -17.00 -1.97
CA LEU A 141 8.71 -17.96 -1.96
C LEU A 141 7.32 -17.30 -1.90
N THR A 142 7.25 -16.03 -1.48
CA THR A 142 5.97 -15.31 -1.31
C THR A 142 5.75 -14.22 -2.36
N ASP A 143 6.72 -14.05 -3.25
CA ASP A 143 6.73 -13.05 -4.32
C ASP A 143 5.50 -13.18 -5.24
N ASP A 144 4.99 -12.06 -5.73
CA ASP A 144 3.80 -12.03 -6.58
C ASP A 144 4.08 -12.51 -8.01
N GLU A 145 5.34 -12.59 -8.43
CA GLU A 145 5.77 -13.21 -9.69
C GLU A 145 5.73 -14.75 -9.63
N VAL A 146 5.59 -15.36 -8.44
CA VAL A 146 5.46 -16.82 -8.31
C VAL A 146 4.08 -17.27 -8.80
N GLU A 147 4.05 -18.22 -9.74
CA GLU A 147 2.82 -18.82 -10.30
C GLU A 147 2.12 -19.79 -9.33
N ALA A 148 2.01 -19.42 -8.05
CA ALA A 148 1.28 -20.16 -7.04
C ALA A 148 -0.22 -19.85 -7.13
N ASP A 149 -1.06 -20.88 -7.10
CA ASP A 149 -2.49 -20.66 -6.93
C ASP A 149 -2.81 -20.15 -5.50
N PRO A 150 -3.99 -19.54 -5.27
CA PRO A 150 -4.32 -19.01 -3.96
C PRO A 150 -4.33 -20.06 -2.84
N GLU A 151 -4.59 -21.33 -3.13
CA GLU A 151 -4.62 -22.40 -2.12
C GLU A 151 -3.18 -22.74 -1.69
N GLN A 152 -2.27 -22.89 -2.64
CA GLN A 152 -0.85 -23.13 -2.43
C GLN A 152 -0.20 -22.00 -1.63
N TRP A 153 -0.41 -20.74 -2.04
CA TRP A 153 0.12 -19.57 -1.34
C TRP A 153 -0.42 -19.50 0.09
N ASN A 154 -1.73 -19.74 0.27
CA ASN A 154 -2.35 -19.73 1.60
C ASN A 154 -1.79 -20.84 2.50
N VAL A 155 -1.51 -22.04 1.98
CA VAL A 155 -0.91 -23.12 2.77
C VAL A 155 0.49 -22.74 3.23
N LEU A 156 1.33 -22.23 2.32
CA LEU A 156 2.69 -21.76 2.63
C LEU A 156 2.67 -20.68 3.73
N VAL A 157 1.93 -19.60 3.48
CA VAL A 157 1.91 -18.41 4.35
C VAL A 157 1.27 -18.71 5.69
N ASN A 158 0.10 -19.36 5.73
CA ASN A 158 -0.55 -19.66 7.01
C ASN A 158 0.28 -20.61 7.87
N THR A 159 0.97 -21.59 7.27
CA THR A 159 1.87 -22.48 8.01
C THR A 159 3.03 -21.71 8.64
N MET A 160 3.65 -20.77 7.91
CA MET A 160 4.70 -19.93 8.48
C MET A 160 4.17 -18.98 9.56
N ILE A 161 2.99 -18.40 9.38
CA ILE A 161 2.38 -17.54 10.41
C ILE A 161 2.06 -18.34 11.67
N ASP A 162 1.54 -19.56 11.55
CA ASP A 162 1.31 -20.46 12.69
C ASP A 162 2.61 -20.84 13.41
N ALA A 163 3.73 -20.82 12.68
CA ALA A 163 5.09 -20.92 13.23
C ALA A 163 5.67 -19.60 13.77
N GLN A 164 4.85 -18.57 13.97
CA GLN A 164 5.21 -17.25 14.51
C GLN A 164 6.05 -16.35 13.57
N LEU A 165 5.92 -16.51 12.24
CA LEU A 165 6.65 -15.69 11.26
C LEU A 165 6.58 -14.19 11.55
N LEU A 166 5.37 -13.66 11.81
CA LEU A 166 5.15 -12.21 11.96
C LEU A 166 5.93 -11.62 13.16
N ASP A 167 5.92 -12.33 14.28
CA ASP A 167 6.67 -11.94 15.48
C ASP A 167 8.18 -12.04 15.23
N MET A 168 8.64 -13.09 14.54
CA MET A 168 10.06 -13.29 14.24
C MET A 168 10.61 -12.23 13.28
N LEU A 169 9.86 -11.86 12.23
CA LEU A 169 10.25 -10.79 11.31
C LEU A 169 10.41 -9.45 12.04
N THR A 170 9.45 -9.09 12.90
CA THR A 170 9.53 -7.83 13.65
C THR A 170 10.64 -7.83 14.70
N GLN A 171 10.90 -8.95 15.38
CA GLN A 171 12.07 -9.08 16.27
C GLN A 171 13.39 -8.97 15.49
N ASN A 172 13.46 -9.55 14.29
CA ASN A 172 14.65 -9.45 13.45
C ASN A 172 14.90 -7.99 13.04
N LEU A 173 13.87 -7.24 12.65
CA LEU A 173 13.99 -5.80 12.36
C LEU A 173 14.56 -4.98 13.52
N GLU A 174 14.23 -5.31 14.77
CA GLU A 174 14.69 -4.56 15.95
C GLU A 174 16.18 -4.75 16.25
N ARG A 175 16.77 -5.90 15.86
CA ARG A 175 18.18 -6.22 16.14
C ARG A 175 19.14 -5.85 15.01
N LEU A 176 18.66 -5.74 13.77
CA LEU A 176 19.46 -5.38 12.61
C LEU A 176 19.95 -3.92 12.70
N LYS A 177 21.25 -3.71 12.47
CA LYS A 177 21.92 -2.42 12.62
C LYS A 177 22.28 -1.83 11.27
N GLU A 178 21.30 -1.19 10.64
CA GLU A 178 21.39 -0.59 9.30
C GLU A 178 22.61 0.31 9.04
N LYS A 179 23.17 0.94 10.08
CA LYS A 179 24.32 1.87 9.97
C LYS A 179 25.67 1.19 10.12
N ASP A 180 25.71 -0.02 10.66
CA ASP A 180 26.94 -0.67 11.10
C ASP A 180 27.53 -1.59 10.01
N ASN A 181 26.68 -2.28 9.23
CA ASN A 181 27.09 -3.15 8.12
C ASN A 181 26.09 -3.07 6.94
N ASP A 182 26.54 -3.45 5.74
CA ASP A 182 25.70 -3.41 4.53
C ASP A 182 24.72 -4.58 4.49
N GLU A 183 25.08 -5.71 5.12
CA GLU A 183 24.29 -6.92 5.22
C GLU A 183 22.99 -6.70 5.99
N ASP A 184 23.02 -6.09 7.19
CA ASP A 184 21.82 -5.80 7.97
C ASP A 184 20.93 -4.77 7.26
N ARG A 185 21.54 -3.83 6.51
CA ARG A 185 20.77 -2.90 5.67
C ARG A 185 19.97 -3.66 4.61
N ASN A 186 20.57 -4.64 3.94
CA ASN A 186 19.87 -5.51 2.99
C ASN A 186 18.85 -6.39 3.72
N GLY A 187 19.15 -6.86 4.91
CA GLY A 187 18.21 -7.60 5.77
C GLY A 187 16.93 -6.84 6.06
N ILE A 188 17.02 -5.55 6.34
CA ILE A 188 15.86 -4.67 6.52
C ILE A 188 15.07 -4.58 5.21
N TYR A 189 15.75 -4.38 4.08
CA TYR A 189 15.10 -4.32 2.76
C TYR A 189 14.31 -5.60 2.46
N HIS A 190 14.94 -6.78 2.60
CA HIS A 190 14.28 -8.06 2.39
C HIS A 190 13.11 -8.26 3.36
N THR A 191 13.23 -7.80 4.60
CA THR A 191 12.13 -7.91 5.57
C THR A 191 10.93 -7.04 5.17
N LEU A 192 11.19 -5.84 4.64
CA LEU A 192 10.13 -4.97 4.10
C LEU A 192 9.45 -5.61 2.88
N SER A 193 10.22 -6.25 1.99
CA SER A 193 9.69 -7.01 0.85
C SER A 193 8.81 -8.19 1.28
N VAL A 194 9.18 -8.93 2.32
CA VAL A 194 8.28 -9.95 2.87
C VAL A 194 6.97 -9.32 3.37
N PHE A 195 7.01 -8.16 4.03
CA PHE A 195 5.78 -7.48 4.45
C PHE A 195 4.93 -6.99 3.27
N GLU A 196 5.55 -6.56 2.17
CA GLU A 196 4.85 -6.22 0.93
C GLU A 196 4.10 -7.42 0.36
N ASN A 197 4.82 -8.54 0.18
CA ASN A 197 4.27 -9.79 -0.34
C ASN A 197 3.10 -10.29 0.50
N LEU A 198 3.24 -10.25 1.84
CA LEU A 198 2.18 -10.62 2.77
C LEU A 198 0.98 -9.65 2.72
N ALA A 199 1.21 -8.37 2.42
CA ALA A 199 0.16 -7.37 2.36
C ALA A 199 -0.73 -7.47 1.10
N SER A 200 -0.31 -8.23 0.09
CA SER A 200 -1.12 -8.54 -1.11
C SER A 200 -2.46 -9.20 -0.76
N ASN A 201 -2.52 -9.92 0.37
CA ASN A 201 -3.75 -10.49 0.91
C ASN A 201 -4.26 -9.65 2.09
N GLN A 202 -5.46 -9.08 1.96
CA GLN A 202 -6.04 -8.20 2.98
C GLN A 202 -6.16 -8.86 4.37
N ALA A 203 -6.52 -10.14 4.44
CA ALA A 203 -6.67 -10.84 5.72
C ALA A 203 -5.32 -11.04 6.42
N VAL A 204 -4.27 -11.34 5.64
CA VAL A 204 -2.90 -11.44 6.15
C VAL A 204 -2.36 -10.06 6.56
N SER A 205 -2.59 -9.02 5.75
CA SER A 205 -2.25 -7.63 6.07
C SER A 205 -2.87 -7.16 7.40
N GLU A 206 -4.13 -7.50 7.66
CA GLU A 206 -4.78 -7.20 8.94
C GLU A 206 -4.14 -7.94 10.12
N ARG A 207 -3.72 -9.19 9.92
CA ARG A 207 -2.97 -9.96 10.94
C ARG A 207 -1.60 -9.36 11.20
N VAL A 208 -0.85 -8.99 10.16
CA VAL A 208 0.46 -8.30 10.26
C VAL A 208 0.36 -7.10 11.19
N VAL A 209 -0.65 -6.25 11.01
CA VAL A 209 -0.83 -5.04 11.83
C VAL A 209 -1.38 -5.35 13.23
N LYS A 210 -2.29 -6.31 13.35
CA LYS A 210 -2.96 -6.64 14.62
C LYS A 210 -2.03 -7.39 15.59
N GLU A 211 -1.22 -8.30 15.07
CA GLU A 211 -0.40 -9.22 15.86
C GLU A 211 0.98 -8.61 16.18
N THR A 212 1.46 -7.65 15.38
CA THR A 212 2.81 -7.10 15.52
C THR A 212 2.86 -5.60 15.84
N LYS A 213 4.08 -5.06 15.99
CA LYS A 213 4.36 -3.63 16.15
C LYS A 213 4.91 -2.98 14.87
N VAL A 214 4.73 -3.61 13.71
CA VAL A 214 5.34 -3.16 12.44
C VAL A 214 5.01 -1.71 12.12
N LEU A 215 3.76 -1.25 12.30
CA LEU A 215 3.39 0.15 12.05
C LEU A 215 4.20 1.14 12.90
N GLY A 216 4.42 0.80 14.18
CA GLY A 216 5.23 1.61 15.08
C GLY A 216 6.69 1.64 14.63
N TRP A 217 7.24 0.50 14.22
CA TRP A 217 8.60 0.40 13.70
C TRP A 217 8.77 1.22 12.41
N LEU A 218 7.83 1.11 11.46
CA LEU A 218 7.85 1.85 10.19
C LEU A 218 7.83 3.37 10.45
N LEU A 219 6.95 3.86 11.33
CA LEU A 219 6.91 5.27 11.71
C LEU A 219 8.24 5.75 12.31
N GLU A 220 8.84 4.98 13.21
CA GLU A 220 10.15 5.34 13.79
C GLU A 220 11.25 5.32 12.74
N ARG A 221 11.22 4.36 11.80
CA ARG A 221 12.19 4.30 10.70
C ARG A 221 12.09 5.52 9.77
N ILE A 222 10.87 5.96 9.44
CA ILE A 222 10.63 7.14 8.60
C ILE A 222 11.06 8.44 9.32
N LYS A 223 10.97 8.49 10.66
CA LYS A 223 11.45 9.64 11.45
C LYS A 223 12.97 9.82 11.45
N VAL A 224 13.74 8.78 11.14
CA VAL A 224 15.22 8.86 11.12
C VAL A 224 15.67 9.96 10.17
N LYS A 225 16.44 10.92 10.68
CA LYS A 225 16.96 12.03 9.86
C LYS A 225 18.19 11.57 9.08
N GLU A 226 18.09 11.65 7.77
CA GLU A 226 19.14 11.30 6.81
C GLU A 226 19.00 12.16 5.55
N SER A 227 20.13 12.40 4.89
CA SER A 227 20.23 13.17 3.66
C SER A 227 21.48 12.70 2.91
N PRO A 228 21.37 12.05 1.74
CA PRO A 228 20.13 11.75 1.03
C PRO A 228 19.21 10.78 1.79
N VAL A 229 17.94 10.73 1.40
CA VAL A 229 16.99 9.69 1.84
C VAL A 229 17.49 8.35 1.30
N SER A 230 17.54 7.32 2.16
CA SER A 230 17.92 5.96 1.77
C SER A 230 16.73 5.19 1.22
N GLN A 231 17.01 4.15 0.43
CA GLN A 231 16.01 3.23 -0.11
C GLN A 231 15.15 2.63 1.00
N ASN A 232 15.75 2.10 2.08
CA ASN A 232 14.99 1.54 3.20
C ASN A 232 14.04 2.55 3.86
N LYS A 233 14.39 3.85 3.89
CA LYS A 233 13.50 4.88 4.43
C LYS A 233 12.31 5.16 3.52
N GLN A 234 12.56 5.27 2.22
CA GLN A 234 11.52 5.42 1.21
C GLN A 234 10.59 4.19 1.27
N TYR A 235 11.17 3.00 1.30
CA TYR A 235 10.44 1.74 1.28
C TYR A 235 9.63 1.52 2.55
N ALA A 236 10.15 1.93 3.71
CA ALA A 236 9.36 1.94 4.95
C ALA A 236 8.08 2.81 4.85
N ALA A 237 8.12 3.93 4.11
CA ALA A 237 6.92 4.74 3.87
C ALA A 237 5.99 4.11 2.85
N GLU A 238 6.52 3.38 1.86
CA GLU A 238 5.75 2.61 0.89
C GLU A 238 4.98 1.47 1.56
N ILE A 239 5.66 0.63 2.34
CA ILE A 239 5.01 -0.45 3.11
C ILE A 239 3.94 0.12 4.06
N LEU A 240 4.21 1.26 4.70
CA LEU A 240 3.22 1.93 5.53
C LEU A 240 1.96 2.30 4.75
N SER A 241 2.12 2.81 3.52
CA SER A 241 1.02 3.15 2.61
C SER A 241 0.24 1.90 2.18
N ILE A 242 0.95 0.85 1.74
CA ILE A 242 0.36 -0.44 1.31
C ILE A 242 -0.50 -1.05 2.42
N LEU A 243 0.01 -1.10 3.65
CA LEU A 243 -0.70 -1.70 4.79
C LEU A 243 -2.02 -1.00 5.10
N VAL A 244 -2.18 0.30 4.78
CA VAL A 244 -3.40 1.06 5.11
C VAL A 244 -4.33 1.29 3.92
N GLN A 245 -3.90 0.98 2.70
CA GLN A 245 -4.63 1.27 1.47
C GLN A 245 -6.00 0.56 1.43
N SER A 246 -6.02 -0.74 1.71
CA SER A 246 -7.22 -1.58 1.56
C SER A 246 -7.93 -1.95 2.87
N SER A 247 -7.34 -1.67 4.04
CA SER A 247 -7.91 -2.06 5.34
C SER A 247 -8.24 -0.90 6.26
N ALA A 248 -9.54 -0.75 6.56
CA ALA A 248 -10.05 0.18 7.57
C ALA A 248 -9.49 -0.11 8.98
N GLN A 249 -9.24 -1.38 9.31
CA GLN A 249 -8.66 -1.76 10.61
C GLN A 249 -7.23 -1.24 10.73
N ASN A 250 -6.44 -1.39 9.66
CA ASN A 250 -5.05 -0.92 9.63
C ASN A 250 -4.97 0.60 9.68
N ARG A 251 -5.85 1.31 8.96
CA ARG A 251 -5.99 2.78 9.06
C ARG A 251 -6.25 3.22 10.49
N LYS A 252 -7.28 2.66 11.14
CA LYS A 252 -7.63 2.97 12.52
C LYS A 252 -6.46 2.71 13.46
N ARG A 253 -5.75 1.60 13.27
CA ARG A 253 -4.58 1.28 14.10
C ARG A 253 -3.45 2.29 13.93
N LEU A 254 -3.18 2.75 12.70
CA LEU A 254 -2.18 3.79 12.45
C LEU A 254 -2.59 5.14 13.05
N ILE A 255 -3.87 5.48 13.01
CA ILE A 255 -4.43 6.69 13.64
C ILE A 255 -4.26 6.64 15.17
N GLU A 256 -4.53 5.49 15.80
CA GLU A 256 -4.39 5.29 17.25
C GLU A 256 -2.96 5.50 17.78
N ILE A 257 -1.95 5.26 16.95
CA ILE A 257 -0.53 5.43 17.32
C ILE A 257 0.06 6.77 16.85
N ASP A 258 -0.80 7.79 16.70
CA ASP A 258 -0.46 9.15 16.28
C ASP A 258 0.18 9.26 14.89
N GLY A 259 -0.13 8.33 13.98
CA GLY A 259 0.40 8.31 12.61
C GLY A 259 0.11 9.61 11.84
N VAL A 260 -1.07 10.21 12.01
CA VAL A 260 -1.44 11.47 11.34
C VAL A 260 -0.50 12.61 11.72
N ASP A 261 -0.29 12.85 13.02
CA ASP A 261 0.59 13.92 13.51
C ASP A 261 2.04 13.70 13.06
N VAL A 262 2.53 12.46 13.17
CA VAL A 262 3.88 12.10 12.71
C VAL A 262 4.08 12.43 11.23
N LEU A 263 3.16 12.01 10.37
CA LEU A 263 3.26 12.23 8.93
C LEU A 263 3.17 13.73 8.59
N LEU A 264 2.30 14.49 9.26
CA LEU A 264 2.21 15.95 9.07
C LEU A 264 3.50 16.66 9.49
N GLN A 265 4.12 16.25 10.60
CA GLN A 265 5.41 16.80 11.03
C GLN A 265 6.53 16.52 10.02
N LEU A 266 6.56 15.31 9.46
CA LEU A 266 7.51 14.90 8.43
C LEU A 266 7.27 15.61 7.09
N LEU A 267 6.02 15.93 6.77
CA LEU A 267 5.65 16.72 5.59
C LEU A 267 5.86 18.23 5.76
N SER A 268 5.94 18.70 7.01
CA SER A 268 6.08 20.13 7.33
C SER A 268 7.28 20.86 6.68
N PRO A 269 8.44 20.23 6.39
CA PRO A 269 9.54 20.86 5.65
C PRO A 269 9.19 21.16 4.19
N TYR A 270 8.29 20.38 3.59
CA TYR A 270 7.85 20.52 2.19
C TYR A 270 6.77 21.60 1.99
N ARG A 271 6.45 22.36 3.04
CA ARG A 271 5.52 23.50 2.96
C ARG A 271 5.94 24.59 1.98
N LYS A 272 7.24 24.69 1.67
CA LYS A 272 7.84 25.66 0.74
C LYS A 272 8.97 25.08 -0.13
N ARG A 273 9.41 23.86 0.15
CA ARG A 273 10.51 23.18 -0.54
C ARG A 273 9.95 21.96 -1.27
N ASP A 274 10.36 21.75 -2.50
CA ASP A 274 10.05 20.51 -3.22
C ASP A 274 11.03 19.40 -2.78
N PRO A 275 10.61 18.12 -2.77
CA PRO A 275 11.54 17.01 -2.64
C PRO A 275 12.55 17.02 -3.81
N THR A 276 13.68 16.34 -3.60
CA THR A 276 14.69 16.19 -4.66
C THR A 276 14.12 15.33 -5.78
N LYS A 277 13.93 15.94 -6.95
CA LYS A 277 13.32 15.29 -8.11
C LYS A 277 14.12 14.08 -8.59
N GLY A 278 13.43 12.95 -8.81
CA GLY A 278 14.00 11.68 -9.29
C GLY A 278 14.85 10.96 -8.25
N ALA A 279 14.64 11.23 -6.97
CA ALA A 279 15.32 10.55 -5.86
C ALA A 279 14.29 9.95 -4.89
N GLU A 280 14.76 9.07 -4.01
CA GLU A 280 13.99 8.44 -2.92
C GLU A 280 13.17 9.43 -2.08
N GLU A 281 13.60 10.69 -1.99
CA GLU A 281 12.87 11.75 -1.28
C GLU A 281 11.52 12.09 -1.94
N GLU A 282 11.43 12.00 -3.27
CA GLU A 282 10.18 12.26 -4.01
C GLU A 282 9.14 11.17 -3.73
N GLU A 283 9.55 9.90 -3.77
CA GLU A 283 8.66 8.77 -3.47
C GLU A 283 8.27 8.74 -2.00
N LEU A 284 9.21 8.95 -1.08
CA LEU A 284 8.91 9.13 0.35
C LEU A 284 7.85 10.23 0.56
N PHE A 285 7.97 11.35 -0.16
CA PHE A 285 7.02 12.45 -0.07
C PHE A 285 5.62 12.05 -0.56
N GLU A 286 5.53 11.33 -1.68
CA GLU A 286 4.24 10.85 -2.21
C GLU A 286 3.61 9.82 -1.28
N ASN A 287 4.37 8.81 -0.84
CA ASN A 287 3.90 7.75 0.06
C ASN A 287 3.35 8.30 1.38
N MET A 288 3.96 9.36 1.94
CA MET A 288 3.43 10.02 3.14
C MET A 288 2.09 10.74 2.88
N PHE A 289 1.90 11.34 1.70
CA PHE A 289 0.64 11.97 1.33
C PHE A 289 -0.45 10.94 1.05
N ASP A 290 -0.12 9.87 0.32
CA ASP A 290 -1.06 8.78 0.04
C ASP A 290 -1.50 8.09 1.32
N THR A 291 -0.56 7.84 2.26
CA THR A 291 -0.90 7.34 3.60
C THR A 291 -1.89 8.27 4.30
N LEU A 292 -1.65 9.59 4.34
CA LEU A 292 -2.57 10.54 4.96
C LEU A 292 -3.95 10.57 4.28
N ILE A 293 -4.01 10.43 2.95
CA ILE A 293 -5.26 10.37 2.20
C ILE A 293 -6.06 9.14 2.62
N CYS A 294 -5.43 7.97 2.74
CA CYS A 294 -6.08 6.79 3.29
C CYS A 294 -6.58 7.04 4.71
N LEU A 295 -5.75 7.61 5.60
CA LEU A 295 -6.16 7.82 7.00
C LEU A 295 -7.39 8.70 7.15
N VAL A 296 -7.57 9.71 6.29
CA VAL A 296 -8.75 10.58 6.35
C VAL A 296 -10.00 9.96 5.73
N ASP A 297 -9.96 8.72 5.22
CA ASP A 297 -11.20 7.95 4.96
C ASP A 297 -11.97 7.69 6.25
N GLU A 298 -11.24 7.50 7.36
CA GLU A 298 -11.81 7.24 8.67
C GLU A 298 -12.20 8.55 9.36
N LYS A 299 -13.32 8.52 10.08
CA LYS A 299 -13.79 9.66 10.88
C LYS A 299 -12.71 10.14 11.85
N GLU A 300 -12.09 9.22 12.57
CA GLU A 300 -11.05 9.50 13.55
C GLU A 300 -9.81 10.14 12.88
N GLY A 301 -9.51 9.77 11.63
CA GLY A 301 -8.42 10.37 10.87
C GLY A 301 -8.69 11.82 10.50
N LYS A 302 -9.94 12.15 10.11
CA LYS A 302 -10.37 13.54 9.88
C LYS A 302 -10.28 14.39 11.15
N GLU A 303 -10.69 13.85 12.30
CA GLU A 303 -10.58 14.52 13.59
C GLU A 303 -9.10 14.76 13.95
N LYS A 304 -8.25 13.74 13.80
CA LYS A 304 -6.80 13.85 14.07
C LYS A 304 -6.08 14.82 13.13
N LEU A 305 -6.49 14.92 11.87
CA LEU A 305 -5.97 15.91 10.93
C LEU A 305 -6.21 17.33 11.44
N VAL A 306 -7.41 17.60 11.99
CA VAL A 306 -7.76 18.89 12.57
C VAL A 306 -6.99 19.14 13.87
N GLU A 307 -6.93 18.15 14.76
CA GLU A 307 -6.19 18.25 16.03
C GLU A 307 -4.70 18.56 15.82
N ALA A 308 -4.09 17.99 14.78
CA ALA A 308 -2.67 18.14 14.48
C ALA A 308 -2.34 19.37 13.60
N GLU A 309 -3.26 20.34 13.47
CA GLU A 309 -3.12 21.53 12.60
C GLU A 309 -2.80 21.18 11.12
N GLY A 310 -3.28 20.02 10.65
CA GLY A 310 -3.03 19.53 9.30
C GLY A 310 -3.69 20.42 8.24
N VAL A 311 -4.86 20.97 8.54
CA VAL A 311 -5.58 21.91 7.66
C VAL A 311 -4.75 23.18 7.44
N GLU A 312 -4.17 23.73 8.49
CA GLU A 312 -3.29 24.91 8.45
C GLU A 312 -2.04 24.64 7.62
N LEU A 313 -1.40 23.48 7.84
CA LEU A 313 -0.23 23.07 7.06
C LEU A 313 -0.56 22.96 5.57
N CYS A 314 -1.67 22.29 5.24
CA CYS A 314 -2.17 22.21 3.86
C CYS A 314 -2.44 23.59 3.28
N LEU A 315 -3.06 24.51 4.02
CA LEU A 315 -3.30 25.89 3.57
C LEU A 315 -2.01 26.69 3.33
N ILE A 316 -0.92 26.38 4.03
CA ILE A 316 0.41 26.95 3.73
C ILE A 316 0.94 26.34 2.43
N MET A 317 0.90 25.02 2.26
CA MET A 317 1.32 24.32 1.04
C MET A 317 0.54 24.79 -0.20
N ILE A 318 -0.76 25.03 -0.07
CA ILE A 318 -1.60 25.51 -1.18
C ILE A 318 -1.21 26.93 -1.61
N ARG A 319 -0.78 27.77 -0.66
CA ARG A 319 -0.37 29.16 -0.94
C ARG A 319 1.06 29.27 -1.48
N GLU A 320 1.97 28.51 -0.90
CA GLU A 320 3.41 28.72 -1.04
C GLU A 320 4.16 27.53 -1.64
N GLY A 321 3.57 26.33 -1.59
CA GLY A 321 4.14 25.11 -2.14
C GLY A 321 4.05 25.06 -3.66
N LYS A 322 4.95 24.28 -4.27
CA LYS A 322 4.88 23.93 -5.69
C LYS A 322 4.37 22.50 -5.81
N MET A 323 5.20 21.49 -5.56
CA MET A 323 4.79 20.10 -5.63
C MET A 323 3.74 19.76 -4.56
N SER A 324 3.95 20.25 -3.33
CA SER A 324 3.01 20.06 -2.22
C SER A 324 1.65 20.74 -2.39
N LYS A 325 1.50 21.72 -3.31
CA LYS A 325 0.20 22.36 -3.55
C LYS A 325 -0.85 21.37 -4.06
N GLY A 326 -0.49 20.52 -5.03
CA GLY A 326 -1.42 19.57 -5.61
C GLY A 326 -1.86 18.51 -4.60
N ARG A 327 -0.89 17.95 -3.87
CA ARG A 327 -1.15 16.91 -2.86
C ARG A 327 -1.92 17.43 -1.66
N ALA A 328 -1.59 18.65 -1.19
CA ALA A 328 -2.36 19.29 -0.12
C ALA A 328 -3.80 19.61 -0.54
N LEU A 329 -4.05 19.99 -1.81
CA LEU A 329 -5.42 20.15 -2.31
C LEU A 329 -6.17 18.83 -2.33
N ARG A 330 -5.57 17.75 -2.85
CA ARG A 330 -6.15 16.41 -2.87
C ARG A 330 -6.50 15.94 -1.46
N LEU A 331 -5.57 16.09 -0.50
CA LEU A 331 -5.80 15.72 0.90
C LEU A 331 -6.95 16.52 1.53
N VAL A 332 -7.01 17.85 1.33
CA VAL A 332 -8.08 18.69 1.89
C VAL A 332 -9.43 18.38 1.25
N ASP A 333 -9.47 18.18 -0.06
CA ASP A 333 -10.68 17.80 -0.78
C ASP A 333 -11.26 16.49 -0.24
N HIS A 334 -10.40 15.46 -0.13
CA HIS A 334 -10.76 14.16 0.41
C HIS A 334 -11.17 14.21 1.88
N ALA A 335 -10.47 15.01 2.70
CA ALA A 335 -10.81 15.18 4.11
C ALA A 335 -12.14 15.94 4.31
N CYS A 336 -12.47 16.90 3.43
CA CYS A 336 -13.72 17.67 3.47
C CYS A 336 -14.93 16.87 2.98
N SER A 337 -14.73 15.86 2.13
CA SER A 337 -15.79 15.08 1.51
C SER A 337 -16.49 14.13 2.50
N GLY A 338 -17.56 13.48 2.05
CA GLY A 338 -18.30 12.46 2.81
C GLY A 338 -19.02 12.96 4.07
N LEU A 339 -19.66 12.03 4.77
CA LEU A 339 -20.55 12.31 5.90
C LEU A 339 -19.84 12.97 7.09
N TYR A 340 -18.57 12.63 7.31
CA TYR A 340 -17.78 13.08 8.46
C TYR A 340 -16.87 14.28 8.15
N GLY A 341 -16.92 14.83 6.94
CA GLY A 341 -16.06 15.94 6.50
C GLY A 341 -16.39 17.31 7.12
N GLY A 342 -17.48 17.41 7.89
CA GLY A 342 -17.93 18.66 8.52
C GLY A 342 -16.89 19.30 9.43
N VAL A 343 -16.19 18.50 10.25
CA VAL A 343 -15.15 19.02 11.17
C VAL A 343 -13.99 19.67 10.41
N VAL A 344 -13.60 19.08 9.27
CA VAL A 344 -12.55 19.61 8.41
C VAL A 344 -13.02 20.86 7.68
N CYS A 345 -14.27 20.87 7.20
CA CYS A 345 -14.91 22.03 6.57
C CYS A 345 -14.96 23.24 7.52
N GLU A 346 -15.34 23.02 8.79
CA GLU A 346 -15.35 24.07 9.81
C GLU A 346 -13.94 24.62 10.06
N GLN A 347 -12.97 23.73 10.31
CA GLN A 347 -11.59 24.13 10.54
C GLN A 347 -10.99 24.88 9.34
N LEU A 348 -11.29 24.44 8.12
CA LEU A 348 -10.85 25.09 6.88
C LEU A 348 -11.31 26.55 6.80
N VAL A 349 -12.53 26.85 7.28
CA VAL A 349 -13.03 28.22 7.32
C VAL A 349 -12.39 29.02 8.47
N GLU A 350 -12.22 28.42 9.65
CA GLU A 350 -11.58 29.08 10.81
C GLU A 350 -10.10 29.40 10.56
N ALA A 351 -9.39 28.52 9.88
CA ALA A 351 -8.01 28.71 9.43
C ALA A 351 -7.88 29.73 8.27
N GLN A 352 -8.95 30.49 7.97
CA GLN A 352 -9.01 31.50 6.90
C GLN A 352 -8.79 30.92 5.49
N GLY A 353 -9.11 29.63 5.28
CA GLY A 353 -8.90 28.93 4.04
C GLY A 353 -9.69 29.50 2.86
N LEU A 354 -10.87 30.08 3.11
CA LEU A 354 -11.71 30.67 2.06
C LEU A 354 -10.97 31.70 1.20
N LYS A 355 -10.13 32.56 1.78
CA LYS A 355 -9.37 33.55 1.00
C LYS A 355 -8.38 32.87 0.05
N THR A 356 -7.72 31.83 0.53
CA THR A 356 -6.76 31.02 -0.24
C THR A 356 -7.44 30.29 -1.38
N LEU A 357 -8.50 29.52 -1.07
CA LEU A 357 -9.19 28.67 -2.03
C LEU A 357 -9.88 29.47 -3.12
N PHE A 358 -10.68 30.49 -2.76
CA PHE A 358 -11.32 31.35 -3.77
C PHE A 358 -10.30 32.19 -4.54
N GLY A 359 -9.21 32.62 -3.90
CA GLY A 359 -8.12 33.31 -4.58
C GLY A 359 -7.40 32.42 -5.60
N SER A 360 -7.24 31.13 -5.29
CA SER A 360 -6.73 30.11 -6.22
C SER A 360 -7.74 29.86 -7.34
N PHE A 361 -9.02 29.63 -7.00
CA PHE A 361 -10.10 29.36 -7.94
C PHE A 361 -10.25 30.47 -8.96
N MET A 362 -10.12 31.75 -8.61
CA MET A 362 -10.27 32.83 -9.59
C MET A 362 -9.13 32.92 -10.62
N LYS A 363 -7.97 32.31 -10.36
CA LYS A 363 -6.86 32.24 -11.33
C LYS A 363 -7.11 31.14 -12.37
N LYS A 364 -6.26 31.10 -13.41
CA LYS A 364 -6.21 29.95 -14.31
C LYS A 364 -5.48 28.81 -13.59
N GLN A 365 -6.12 27.65 -13.51
CA GLN A 365 -5.56 26.44 -12.93
C GLN A 365 -5.58 25.33 -13.99
N ASP A 366 -4.84 24.25 -13.74
CA ASP A 366 -5.00 22.99 -14.46
C ASP A 366 -6.33 22.29 -14.07
N ALA A 367 -6.67 21.23 -14.79
CA ALA A 367 -7.93 20.50 -14.60
C ALA A 367 -8.02 19.87 -13.20
N GLN A 368 -6.95 19.23 -12.73
CA GLN A 368 -6.91 18.54 -11.44
C GLN A 368 -7.09 19.51 -10.26
N VAL A 369 -6.40 20.65 -10.28
CA VAL A 369 -6.59 21.69 -9.27
C VAL A 369 -8.01 22.28 -9.32
N THR A 370 -8.59 22.40 -10.52
CA THR A 370 -9.97 22.88 -10.66
C THR A 370 -10.95 21.90 -10.04
N GLU A 371 -10.79 20.61 -10.31
CA GLU A 371 -11.61 19.53 -9.75
C GLU A 371 -11.59 19.55 -8.23
N HIS A 372 -10.41 19.53 -7.60
CA HIS A 372 -10.31 19.55 -6.14
C HIS A 372 -10.90 20.82 -5.51
N LEU A 373 -10.77 21.98 -6.16
CA LEU A 373 -11.40 23.21 -5.66
C LEU A 373 -12.93 23.12 -5.71
N LEU A 374 -13.48 22.53 -6.78
CA LEU A 374 -14.92 22.32 -6.91
C LEU A 374 -15.43 21.30 -5.88
N GLY A 375 -14.70 20.20 -5.67
CA GLY A 375 -15.00 19.20 -4.63
C GLY A 375 -15.02 19.80 -3.23
N ILE A 376 -14.04 20.65 -2.90
CA ILE A 376 -14.03 21.40 -1.63
C ILE A 376 -15.23 22.34 -1.52
N PHE A 377 -15.61 23.04 -2.58
CA PHE A 377 -16.78 23.94 -2.55
C PHE A 377 -18.09 23.19 -2.36
N ALA A 378 -18.28 22.07 -3.06
CA ALA A 378 -19.43 21.20 -2.86
C ALA A 378 -19.47 20.64 -1.43
N SER A 379 -18.32 20.22 -0.90
CA SER A 379 -18.20 19.73 0.47
C SER A 379 -18.53 20.80 1.51
N LEU A 380 -18.03 22.03 1.35
CA LEU A 380 -18.38 23.17 2.21
C LEU A 380 -19.89 23.47 2.17
N LEU A 381 -20.50 23.38 0.98
CA LEU A 381 -21.94 23.60 0.78
C LEU A 381 -22.80 22.41 1.23
N ARG A 382 -22.24 21.22 1.36
CA ARG A 382 -22.93 20.04 1.88
C ARG A 382 -22.83 19.95 3.40
N ASN A 383 -21.62 20.11 3.93
CA ASN A 383 -21.28 19.67 5.29
C ASN A 383 -21.32 20.79 6.33
N LEU A 384 -21.26 22.07 5.95
CA LEU A 384 -21.39 23.16 6.89
C LEU A 384 -22.86 23.39 7.29
N PRO A 385 -23.21 23.39 8.59
CA PRO A 385 -24.58 23.61 9.04
C PRO A 385 -25.15 24.97 8.58
N ALA A 386 -26.42 25.00 8.16
CA ALA A 386 -27.06 26.16 7.53
C ALA A 386 -26.88 27.48 8.31
N ASP A 387 -27.15 27.47 9.61
CA ASP A 387 -27.10 28.67 10.47
C ASP A 387 -25.71 28.95 11.07
N SER A 388 -24.68 28.22 10.66
CA SER A 388 -23.33 28.36 11.21
C SER A 388 -22.59 29.58 10.66
N ALA A 389 -21.77 30.22 11.50
CA ALA A 389 -20.91 31.33 11.04
C ALA A 389 -19.95 30.90 9.91
N PRO A 390 -19.35 29.69 9.91
CA PRO A 390 -18.64 29.16 8.74
C PRO A 390 -19.48 29.14 7.45
N ARG A 391 -20.72 28.64 7.48
CA ARG A 391 -21.61 28.58 6.32
C ARG A 391 -21.89 29.97 5.75
N ILE A 392 -22.24 30.92 6.61
CA ILE A 392 -22.51 32.32 6.22
C ILE A 392 -21.28 32.95 5.56
N ARG A 393 -20.08 32.74 6.13
CA ARG A 393 -18.82 33.24 5.53
C ARG A 393 -18.55 32.60 4.16
N THR A 394 -18.82 31.31 4.00
CA THR A 394 -18.70 30.61 2.71
C THR A 394 -19.66 31.18 1.67
N LEU A 395 -20.95 31.31 1.99
CA LEU A 395 -21.96 31.88 1.08
C LEU A 395 -21.61 33.33 0.68
N ALA A 396 -21.14 34.14 1.62
CA ALA A 396 -20.70 35.51 1.34
C ALA A 396 -19.62 35.58 0.23
N LYS A 397 -18.72 34.59 0.13
CA LYS A 397 -17.70 34.53 -0.94
C LYS A 397 -18.31 34.39 -2.34
N PHE A 398 -19.45 33.71 -2.45
CA PHE A 398 -20.16 33.53 -3.72
C PHE A 398 -20.96 34.77 -4.14
N VAL A 399 -21.43 35.56 -3.18
CA VAL A 399 -22.19 36.81 -3.41
C VAL A 399 -21.27 38.00 -3.76
N GLU A 400 -20.02 37.99 -3.28
CA GLU A 400 -19.04 39.06 -3.52
C GLU A 400 -18.93 39.50 -5.00
N LYS A 401 -18.80 40.83 -5.19
CA LYS A 401 -18.58 41.50 -6.48
C LYS A 401 -19.59 41.10 -7.55
N ASP A 402 -20.88 41.22 -7.24
CA ASP A 402 -21.97 40.90 -8.16
C ASP A 402 -21.86 39.45 -8.69
N TYR A 403 -21.68 38.52 -7.75
CA TYR A 403 -21.65 37.08 -8.03
C TYR A 403 -20.53 36.64 -8.99
N GLU A 404 -19.34 37.27 -8.93
CA GLU A 404 -18.23 36.99 -9.89
C GLU A 404 -17.80 35.50 -9.88
N LYS A 405 -17.93 34.83 -8.72
CA LYS A 405 -17.60 33.40 -8.56
C LYS A 405 -18.63 32.51 -9.25
N LEU A 406 -19.91 32.84 -9.10
CA LEU A 406 -21.00 32.15 -9.80
C LEU A 406 -20.85 32.32 -11.32
N VAL A 407 -20.50 33.52 -11.80
CA VAL A 407 -20.23 33.73 -13.24
C VAL A 407 -19.11 32.80 -13.73
N LYS A 408 -18.03 32.64 -12.97
CA LYS A 408 -16.96 31.70 -13.31
C LYS A 408 -17.44 30.23 -13.28
N ILE A 409 -18.21 29.84 -12.27
CA ILE A 409 -18.83 28.50 -12.17
C ILE A 409 -19.68 28.21 -13.40
N MET A 410 -20.57 29.14 -13.79
CA MET A 410 -21.43 28.97 -14.96
C MET A 410 -20.61 28.90 -16.27
N SER A 411 -19.51 29.65 -16.37
CA SER A 411 -18.61 29.54 -17.51
C SER A 411 -17.90 28.18 -17.59
N LEU A 412 -17.46 27.62 -16.46
CA LEU A 412 -16.88 26.28 -16.41
C LEU A 412 -17.92 25.23 -16.75
N ARG A 413 -19.14 25.38 -16.22
CA ARG A 413 -20.27 24.50 -16.49
C ARG A 413 -20.57 24.43 -17.99
N ASP A 414 -20.62 25.58 -18.67
CA ASP A 414 -20.87 25.62 -20.11
C ASP A 414 -19.74 24.94 -20.91
N ASP A 415 -18.49 25.04 -20.47
CA ASP A 415 -17.35 24.37 -21.11
C ASP A 415 -17.43 22.85 -20.94
N TYR A 416 -17.56 22.35 -19.70
CA TYR A 416 -17.66 20.92 -19.42
C TYR A 416 -18.92 20.31 -20.03
N SER A 417 -20.06 21.00 -19.99
CA SER A 417 -21.29 20.53 -20.65
C SER A 417 -21.07 20.31 -22.15
N ARG A 418 -20.34 21.19 -22.85
CA ARG A 418 -20.05 21.01 -24.27
C ARG A 418 -19.15 19.81 -24.54
N ARG A 419 -18.14 19.59 -23.68
CA ARG A 419 -17.21 18.45 -23.78
C ARG A 419 -17.96 17.13 -23.58
N VAL A 420 -18.71 17.02 -22.48
CA VAL A 420 -19.50 15.83 -22.14
C VAL A 420 -20.55 15.56 -23.22
N SER A 421 -21.33 16.56 -23.63
CA SER A 421 -22.30 16.38 -24.73
C SER A 421 -21.65 16.06 -26.08
N GLY A 422 -20.36 16.37 -26.27
CA GLY A 422 -19.59 15.94 -27.43
C GLY A 422 -19.31 14.44 -27.36
N ALA A 423 -18.76 13.99 -26.24
CA ALA A 423 -18.53 12.57 -25.96
C ALA A 423 -19.82 11.74 -26.04
N ASP A 424 -20.91 12.20 -25.43
CA ASP A 424 -22.20 11.50 -25.44
C ASP A 424 -22.74 11.32 -26.87
N ARG A 425 -22.51 12.29 -27.78
CA ARG A 425 -22.92 12.15 -29.19
C ARG A 425 -22.09 11.12 -29.95
N GLU A 426 -20.79 11.08 -29.70
CA GLU A 426 -19.90 10.08 -30.29
C GLU A 426 -20.28 8.69 -29.80
N ILE A 427 -20.45 8.53 -28.47
CA ILE A 427 -20.90 7.29 -27.83
C ILE A 427 -22.26 6.86 -28.38
N ALA A 428 -23.23 7.77 -28.50
CA ALA A 428 -24.55 7.45 -29.05
C ALA A 428 -24.49 6.99 -30.52
N ALA A 429 -23.59 7.57 -31.32
CA ALA A 429 -23.39 7.15 -32.71
C ALA A 429 -22.74 5.76 -32.82
N GLU A 430 -21.83 5.44 -31.90
CA GLU A 430 -21.20 4.12 -31.77
C GLU A 430 -22.22 3.07 -31.30
N ARG A 431 -23.01 3.38 -30.25
CA ARG A 431 -24.10 2.53 -29.74
C ARG A 431 -25.12 2.18 -30.82
N GLN A 432 -25.40 3.08 -31.77
CA GLN A 432 -26.32 2.80 -32.88
C GLN A 432 -25.76 1.83 -33.92
N GLN A 433 -24.45 1.67 -33.99
CA GLN A 433 -23.76 0.80 -34.96
C GLN A 433 -23.30 -0.52 -34.34
N ALA A 434 -23.30 -0.61 -33.02
CA ALA A 434 -22.90 -1.77 -32.24
C ALA A 434 -24.05 -2.76 -32.06
N THR A 435 -23.71 -4.04 -31.96
CA THR A 435 -24.57 -5.13 -31.49
C THR A 435 -24.78 -5.06 -29.97
N GLU A 436 -25.74 -5.82 -29.43
CA GLU A 436 -25.96 -5.87 -27.97
C GLU A 436 -24.73 -6.35 -27.20
N GLU A 437 -23.98 -7.32 -27.74
CA GLU A 437 -22.74 -7.84 -27.16
C GLU A 437 -21.62 -6.78 -27.17
N GLU A 438 -21.44 -6.06 -28.28
CA GLU A 438 -20.46 -4.96 -28.38
C GLU A 438 -20.82 -3.75 -27.49
N ILE A 439 -22.10 -3.55 -27.17
CA ILE A 439 -22.53 -2.50 -26.23
C ILE A 439 -22.11 -2.87 -24.80
N GLU A 440 -22.33 -4.12 -24.40
CA GLU A 440 -21.96 -4.62 -23.08
C GLU A 440 -20.43 -4.59 -22.89
N GLU A 441 -19.66 -5.00 -23.91
CA GLU A 441 -18.19 -4.98 -23.87
C GLU A 441 -17.59 -3.57 -23.79
N ARG A 442 -18.30 -2.55 -24.29
CA ARG A 442 -17.76 -1.17 -24.43
C ARG A 442 -18.35 -0.17 -23.43
N GLU A 443 -19.23 -0.61 -22.54
CA GLU A 443 -19.87 0.28 -21.57
C GLU A 443 -18.86 0.99 -20.67
N ASP A 444 -17.92 0.23 -20.10
CA ASP A 444 -16.84 0.78 -19.26
C ASP A 444 -15.93 1.75 -20.05
N GLU A 445 -15.61 1.44 -21.30
CA GLU A 445 -14.82 2.32 -22.19
C GLU A 445 -15.55 3.66 -22.40
N TRP A 446 -16.85 3.61 -22.64
CA TRP A 446 -17.66 4.81 -22.85
C TRP A 446 -17.80 5.65 -21.58
N ASP A 447 -17.96 5.02 -20.42
CA ASP A 447 -18.01 5.74 -19.15
C ASP A 447 -16.67 6.43 -18.83
N LEU A 448 -15.54 5.75 -19.06
CA LEU A 448 -14.21 6.37 -18.97
C LEU A 448 -14.07 7.58 -19.91
N ARG A 449 -14.56 7.49 -21.15
CA ARG A 449 -14.56 8.64 -22.08
C ARG A 449 -15.40 9.81 -21.58
N ARG A 450 -16.52 9.57 -20.90
CA ARG A 450 -17.34 10.63 -20.28
C ARG A 450 -16.59 11.27 -19.10
N LEU A 451 -15.90 10.47 -18.29
CA LEU A 451 -15.04 10.96 -17.21
C LEU A 451 -13.88 11.83 -17.75
N ASP A 452 -13.20 11.39 -18.81
CA ASP A 452 -12.15 12.16 -19.51
C ASP A 452 -12.69 13.47 -20.11
N ALA A 453 -13.94 13.46 -20.57
CA ALA A 453 -14.63 14.67 -21.02
C ALA A 453 -14.95 15.64 -19.85
N GLY A 454 -14.80 15.20 -18.60
CA GLY A 454 -14.98 15.98 -17.38
C GLY A 454 -16.39 15.88 -16.79
N LEU A 455 -17.06 14.73 -16.93
CA LEU A 455 -18.38 14.48 -16.37
C LEU A 455 -18.44 14.78 -14.86
N PHE A 456 -17.45 14.35 -14.09
CA PHE A 456 -17.39 14.58 -12.64
C PHE A 456 -17.38 16.08 -12.29
N CYS A 457 -16.54 16.87 -12.96
CA CYS A 457 -16.52 18.33 -12.79
C CYS A 457 -17.88 18.95 -13.15
N PHE A 458 -18.51 18.51 -14.24
CA PHE A 458 -19.84 18.99 -14.66
C PHE A 458 -20.90 18.72 -13.59
N GLN A 459 -20.93 17.50 -13.06
CA GLN A 459 -21.83 17.06 -12.01
C GLN A 459 -21.65 17.87 -10.72
N ILE A 460 -20.40 18.07 -10.27
CA ILE A 460 -20.11 18.90 -9.08
C ILE A 460 -20.55 20.35 -9.29
N LEU A 461 -20.30 20.92 -10.48
CA LEU A 461 -20.73 22.28 -10.79
C LEU A 461 -22.25 22.42 -10.64
N ASP A 462 -23.02 21.43 -11.08
CA ASP A 462 -24.48 21.43 -10.92
C ASP A 462 -24.92 21.26 -9.48
N GLN A 463 -24.21 20.47 -8.67
CA GLN A 463 -24.46 20.43 -7.22
C GLN A 463 -24.20 21.81 -6.58
N VAL A 464 -23.07 22.45 -6.89
CA VAL A 464 -22.71 23.78 -6.36
C VAL A 464 -23.73 24.83 -6.79
N VAL A 465 -24.14 24.86 -8.06
CA VAL A 465 -25.17 25.80 -8.56
C VAL A 465 -26.48 25.57 -7.80
N SER A 466 -26.89 24.32 -7.62
CA SER A 466 -28.14 23.98 -6.93
C SER A 466 -28.15 24.45 -5.48
N TRP A 467 -27.05 24.25 -4.75
CA TRP A 467 -26.87 24.80 -3.41
C TRP A 467 -27.01 26.32 -3.39
N LEU A 468 -26.31 27.03 -4.27
CA LEU A 468 -26.35 28.50 -4.30
C LEU A 468 -27.75 29.03 -4.64
N VAL A 469 -28.46 28.37 -5.55
CA VAL A 469 -29.83 28.72 -5.97
C VAL A 469 -30.85 28.44 -4.86
N ALA A 470 -30.63 27.43 -4.03
CA ALA A 470 -31.46 27.12 -2.86
C ALA A 470 -31.25 28.12 -1.71
N GLU A 471 -30.02 28.62 -1.54
CA GLU A 471 -29.62 29.44 -0.38
C GLU A 471 -29.78 30.95 -0.60
N ASP A 472 -29.73 31.45 -1.85
CA ASP A 472 -29.78 32.88 -2.14
C ASP A 472 -30.63 33.21 -3.39
N ASP A 473 -31.70 33.99 -3.21
CA ASP A 473 -32.59 34.43 -4.30
C ASP A 473 -31.86 35.24 -5.38
N GLY A 474 -30.83 36.00 -4.99
CA GLY A 474 -30.01 36.75 -5.94
C GLY A 474 -29.14 35.84 -6.81
N ALA A 475 -28.55 34.81 -6.22
CA ALA A 475 -27.84 33.74 -6.93
C ALA A 475 -28.79 32.97 -7.85
N ARG A 476 -30.01 32.65 -7.40
CA ARG A 476 -31.07 32.07 -8.25
C ARG A 476 -31.32 32.90 -9.49
N LYS A 477 -31.66 34.18 -9.30
CA LYS A 477 -31.91 35.10 -10.41
C LYS A 477 -30.72 35.17 -11.37
N ARG A 478 -29.50 35.29 -10.82
CA ARG A 478 -28.28 35.41 -11.61
C ARG A 478 -27.95 34.13 -12.39
N ALA A 479 -28.12 32.96 -11.79
CA ALA A 479 -27.93 31.67 -12.45
C ALA A 479 -28.92 31.49 -13.60
N THR A 480 -30.21 31.81 -13.38
CA THR A 480 -31.24 31.77 -14.43
C THR A 480 -30.88 32.69 -15.60
N GLU A 481 -30.50 33.94 -15.34
CA GLU A 481 -30.06 34.89 -16.39
C GLU A 481 -28.84 34.38 -17.19
N LEU A 482 -27.94 33.62 -16.58
CA LEU A 482 -26.76 33.06 -17.24
C LEU A 482 -27.10 31.83 -18.08
N LEU A 483 -27.98 30.96 -17.58
CA LEU A 483 -28.47 29.77 -18.30
C LEU A 483 -29.26 30.16 -19.55
N GLU A 484 -30.13 31.18 -19.45
CA GLU A 484 -30.94 31.65 -20.57
C GLU A 484 -30.09 32.13 -21.76
N LYS A 485 -28.89 32.69 -21.51
CA LYS A 485 -27.96 33.09 -22.58
C LYS A 485 -27.49 31.93 -23.44
N SER A 486 -27.51 30.72 -22.89
CA SER A 486 -27.14 29.47 -23.56
C SER A 486 -28.37 28.63 -23.93
N ASN A 487 -29.58 29.20 -23.92
CA ASN A 487 -30.87 28.53 -24.13
C ASN A 487 -31.09 27.34 -23.17
N LYS A 488 -30.58 27.45 -21.94
CA LYS A 488 -30.76 26.49 -20.87
C LYS A 488 -31.60 27.09 -19.73
N SER A 489 -32.00 26.26 -18.79
CA SER A 489 -32.79 26.59 -17.62
C SER A 489 -32.34 25.78 -16.40
N LEU A 490 -32.96 26.03 -15.24
CA LEU A 490 -32.71 25.24 -14.04
C LEU A 490 -33.17 23.77 -14.21
N GLU A 491 -34.07 23.49 -15.15
CA GLU A 491 -34.45 22.11 -15.49
C GLU A 491 -33.27 21.32 -16.07
N ASP A 492 -32.33 21.97 -16.77
CA ASP A 492 -31.12 21.31 -17.26
C ASP A 492 -30.17 20.94 -16.12
N VAL A 493 -30.08 21.77 -15.09
CA VAL A 493 -29.31 21.48 -13.87
C VAL A 493 -29.96 20.32 -13.12
N LYS A 494 -31.29 20.37 -13.00
CA LYS A 494 -32.10 19.33 -12.36
C LYS A 494 -31.95 17.98 -13.04
N ALA A 495 -31.98 17.95 -14.38
CA ALA A 495 -31.78 16.72 -15.15
C ALA A 495 -30.43 16.06 -14.82
N THR A 496 -29.35 16.83 -14.72
CA THR A 496 -28.02 16.32 -14.35
C THR A 496 -27.96 15.82 -12.90
N LEU A 497 -28.72 16.41 -11.97
CA LEU A 497 -28.83 15.87 -10.60
C LEU A 497 -29.66 14.59 -10.54
N VAL A 498 -30.71 14.47 -11.36
CA VAL A 498 -31.53 13.26 -11.47
C VAL A 498 -30.70 12.11 -12.06
N GLU A 499 -29.92 12.37 -13.11
CA GLU A 499 -28.99 11.38 -13.66
C GLU A 499 -27.97 10.89 -12.62
N GLN A 500 -27.44 11.81 -11.80
CA GLN A 500 -26.56 11.42 -10.68
C GLN A 500 -27.29 10.56 -9.65
N LEU A 501 -28.53 10.93 -9.28
CA LEU A 501 -29.35 10.17 -8.34
C LEU A 501 -29.58 8.73 -8.82
N ASP A 502 -29.88 8.56 -10.11
CA ASP A 502 -30.16 7.25 -10.71
C ASP A 502 -28.93 6.33 -10.74
N GLY A 503 -27.71 6.91 -10.72
CA GLY A 503 -26.44 6.18 -10.70
C GLY A 503 -25.85 5.92 -9.31
N LEU A 504 -26.53 6.29 -8.21
CA LEU A 504 -26.00 6.10 -6.87
C LEU A 504 -26.17 4.68 -6.35
N ASP A 505 -25.11 4.15 -5.73
CA ASP A 505 -25.21 2.92 -4.93
C ASP A 505 -25.79 3.23 -3.53
N GLU A 506 -27.01 2.75 -3.27
CA GLU A 506 -27.71 2.93 -1.99
C GLU A 506 -27.32 1.91 -0.92
N SER A 507 -26.41 0.98 -1.23
CA SER A 507 -25.94 -0.03 -0.27
C SER A 507 -25.13 0.57 0.88
N THR A 508 -24.52 1.74 0.66
CA THR A 508 -23.65 2.42 1.62
C THR A 508 -24.37 3.57 2.34
N GLU A 509 -23.96 3.86 3.58
CA GLU A 509 -24.48 5.03 4.33
C GLU A 509 -24.14 6.36 3.63
N GLU A 510 -22.99 6.42 2.96
CA GLU A 510 -22.59 7.58 2.17
C GLU A 510 -23.47 7.77 0.93
N GLY A 511 -23.83 6.67 0.26
CA GLY A 511 -24.77 6.66 -0.86
C GLY A 511 -26.14 7.17 -0.45
N LYS A 512 -26.68 6.68 0.68
CA LYS A 512 -27.96 7.16 1.24
C LYS A 512 -27.92 8.66 1.56
N GLY A 513 -26.86 9.12 2.26
CA GLY A 513 -26.71 10.53 2.58
C GLY A 513 -26.58 11.43 1.34
N THR A 514 -25.93 10.95 0.29
CA THR A 514 -25.80 11.67 -0.99
C THR A 514 -27.13 11.72 -1.73
N LYS A 515 -27.91 10.62 -1.71
CA LYS A 515 -29.26 10.57 -2.28
C LYS A 515 -30.21 11.54 -1.59
N GLU A 516 -30.22 11.59 -0.26
CA GLU A 516 -31.03 12.54 0.50
C GLU A 516 -30.70 13.99 0.13
N MET A 517 -29.40 14.32 0.08
CA MET A 517 -28.92 15.64 -0.33
C MET A 517 -29.37 16.00 -1.74
N LEU A 518 -29.10 15.15 -2.73
CA LEU A 518 -29.44 15.41 -4.13
C LEU A 518 -30.96 15.52 -4.32
N THR A 519 -31.75 14.70 -3.64
CA THR A 519 -33.23 14.77 -3.67
C THR A 519 -33.72 16.11 -3.13
N ALA A 520 -33.13 16.61 -2.04
CA ALA A 520 -33.46 17.92 -1.49
C ALA A 520 -33.12 19.04 -2.50
N LEU A 521 -31.93 19.00 -3.12
CA LEU A 521 -31.52 19.97 -4.13
C LEU A 521 -32.44 19.98 -5.36
N VAL A 522 -32.82 18.81 -5.86
CA VAL A 522 -33.78 18.65 -6.97
C VAL A 522 -35.14 19.29 -6.65
N SER A 523 -35.57 19.24 -5.39
CA SER A 523 -36.83 19.88 -4.97
C SER A 523 -36.77 21.41 -4.93
N CYS A 524 -35.56 21.99 -4.86
CA CYS A 524 -35.33 23.43 -4.83
C CYS A 524 -35.16 24.05 -6.23
N LEU A 525 -35.00 23.23 -7.27
CA LEU A 525 -34.91 23.62 -8.68
C LEU A 525 -36.27 23.51 -9.36
#